data_AF-A0A4P5VZE5-F1
#
_entry.id   AF-A0A4P5VZE5-F1
#
_cell.length_a   1.000
_cell.length_b   1.000
_cell.length_c   1.000
_cell.angle_alpha   90.00
_cell.angle_beta   90.00
_cell.angle_gamma   90.00
#
_symmetry.space_group_name_H-M   'P 1'
#
loop_
_entity.id
_entity.type
_entity.pdbx_description
1 polymer ?
#
loop_
_entity_poly.entity_id
_entity_poly.type
_entity_poly.pdbx_seq_one_letter_code
_entity_poly.pdbx_strand_id
1 'polypeptide(L)'
;MELRARGWHAPRGAMTWFDRHAGEDARAFYAKLATVVDESGLEAAINAASGPIGLRRFVVRGEVREGRVRVSAVEGPQLPKGGGPPAPAAWAAGVGGVETALTKLRRSLPRGVEFAEFALGVVRHEEGRPELNFRFDEDVKSLKVSELPTPTGTPAPTEDPAYLRALAAWSGRVDEVRGRFTIARGEWSLTEGRLDDGERRLQATALGSWHPGQRRFEWWLDRPAGDEAPFVEPDLVVDLAGAIELACFAAARIDGTAVFQGTLDTGVLLFVGLRAG
;
A
#
# COMPACT_ATOMS: atom_id res chain seq x y z
N MET A 1 3.70 -20.26 -23.44
CA MET A 1 3.94 -21.31 -22.44
C MET A 1 4.21 -20.73 -21.04
N GLU A 2 4.63 -19.46 -20.90
CA GLU A 2 4.77 -18.79 -19.58
C GLU A 2 3.48 -18.33 -18.91
N LEU A 3 2.38 -18.09 -19.64
CA LEU A 3 1.11 -17.70 -19.01
C LEU A 3 0.35 -18.87 -18.38
N ARG A 4 0.55 -20.11 -18.83
CA ARG A 4 0.06 -21.30 -18.12
C ARG A 4 0.80 -21.54 -16.78
N ALA A 5 1.99 -20.97 -16.60
CA ALA A 5 2.71 -21.03 -15.32
C ALA A 5 2.13 -20.10 -14.24
N ARG A 6 1.15 -19.24 -14.59
CA ARG A 6 0.46 -18.32 -13.65
C ARG A 6 -0.92 -18.84 -13.16
N GLY A 7 -1.16 -20.16 -13.18
CA GLY A 7 -2.30 -20.76 -12.47
C GLY A 7 -3.69 -20.46 -13.06
N TRP A 8 -3.85 -20.51 -14.38
CA TRP A 8 -5.15 -20.35 -15.04
C TRP A 8 -5.84 -21.72 -15.13
N HIS A 9 -6.77 -21.99 -14.21
CA HIS A 9 -7.61 -23.20 -14.26
C HIS A 9 -9.07 -22.81 -14.46
N ALA A 10 -9.68 -23.32 -15.54
CA ALA A 10 -11.10 -23.19 -15.83
C ALA A 10 -11.90 -24.36 -15.19
N PRO A 11 -13.15 -24.13 -14.75
CA PRO A 11 -14.10 -25.20 -14.48
C PRO A 11 -14.38 -26.00 -15.75
N ARG A 12 -14.50 -27.33 -15.65
CA ARG A 12 -14.82 -28.19 -16.80
C ARG A 12 -16.24 -27.87 -17.32
N GLY A 13 -16.35 -27.43 -18.59
CA GLY A 13 -17.59 -27.49 -19.37
C GLY A 13 -18.24 -26.18 -19.80
N ALA A 14 -17.76 -25.02 -19.35
CA ALA A 14 -18.20 -23.71 -19.82
C ALA A 14 -17.06 -23.01 -20.58
N MET A 15 -17.38 -22.39 -21.72
CA MET A 15 -16.44 -21.57 -22.47
C MET A 15 -16.14 -20.31 -21.64
N THR A 16 -14.88 -20.08 -21.30
CA THR A 16 -14.46 -18.88 -20.56
C THR A 16 -14.41 -17.66 -21.48
N TRP A 17 -14.35 -16.46 -20.90
CA TRP A 17 -14.11 -15.22 -21.67
C TRP A 17 -12.83 -15.32 -22.49
N PHE A 18 -11.80 -15.95 -21.92
CA PHE A 18 -10.54 -16.19 -22.62
C PHE A 18 -10.70 -17.16 -23.78
N ASP A 19 -11.43 -18.26 -23.60
CA ASP A 19 -11.70 -19.22 -24.68
C ASP A 19 -12.49 -18.56 -25.83
N ARG A 20 -13.44 -17.67 -25.48
CA ARG A 20 -14.25 -16.92 -26.45
C ARG A 20 -13.43 -15.97 -27.33
N HIS A 21 -12.36 -15.38 -26.79
CA HIS A 21 -11.60 -14.31 -27.46
C HIS A 21 -10.21 -14.72 -27.96
N ALA A 22 -9.62 -15.78 -27.40
CA ALA A 22 -8.28 -16.24 -27.78
C ALA A 22 -8.25 -16.83 -29.21
N GLY A 23 -9.37 -17.42 -29.67
CA GLY A 23 -9.48 -18.00 -31.00
C GLY A 23 -8.44 -19.10 -31.26
N GLU A 24 -8.01 -19.23 -32.52
CA GLU A 24 -7.05 -20.25 -32.96
C GLU A 24 -5.60 -19.93 -32.53
N ASP A 25 -5.25 -18.65 -32.38
CA ASP A 25 -3.91 -18.20 -31.92
C ASP A 25 -3.95 -17.60 -30.51
N ALA A 26 -4.25 -18.47 -29.55
CA ALA A 26 -4.28 -18.09 -28.14
C ALA A 26 -2.94 -17.49 -27.67
N ARG A 27 -1.80 -17.94 -28.21
CA ARG A 27 -0.48 -17.46 -27.78
C ARG A 27 -0.30 -15.98 -28.13
N ALA A 28 -0.65 -15.57 -29.35
CA ALA A 28 -0.57 -14.17 -29.76
C ALA A 28 -1.54 -13.29 -28.96
N PHE A 29 -2.78 -13.77 -28.75
CA PHE A 29 -3.77 -13.06 -27.93
C PHE A 29 -3.24 -12.77 -26.52
N TYR A 30 -2.72 -13.79 -25.85
CA TYR A 30 -2.17 -13.68 -24.51
C TYR A 30 -0.94 -12.78 -24.41
N ALA A 31 -0.04 -12.81 -25.40
CA ALA A 31 1.12 -11.91 -25.45
C ALA A 31 0.68 -10.44 -25.61
N LYS A 32 -0.33 -10.19 -26.45
CA LYS A 32 -0.90 -8.85 -26.63
C LYS A 32 -1.59 -8.37 -25.36
N LEU A 33 -2.36 -9.23 -24.69
CA LEU A 33 -3.01 -8.90 -23.43
C LEU A 33 -2.00 -8.54 -22.34
N ALA A 34 -0.91 -9.30 -22.22
CA ALA A 34 0.16 -8.98 -21.26
C ALA A 34 0.73 -7.57 -21.51
N THR A 35 1.01 -7.23 -22.77
CA THR A 35 1.48 -5.90 -23.16
C THR A 35 0.47 -4.81 -22.77
N VAL A 36 -0.82 -5.05 -23.01
CA VAL A 36 -1.90 -4.11 -22.67
C VAL A 36 -2.03 -3.93 -21.15
N VAL A 37 -1.88 -4.99 -20.37
CA VAL A 37 -1.86 -4.92 -18.91
C VAL A 37 -0.69 -4.06 -18.43
N ASP A 38 0.51 -4.30 -18.94
CA ASP A 38 1.70 -3.53 -18.56
C ASP A 38 1.54 -2.05 -18.92
N GLU A 39 1.12 -1.74 -20.16
CA GLU A 39 0.92 -0.37 -20.65
C GLU A 39 -0.21 0.37 -19.91
N SER A 40 -1.18 -0.36 -19.34
CA SER A 40 -2.30 0.25 -18.62
C SER A 40 -1.88 0.98 -17.33
N GLY A 41 -0.74 0.61 -16.75
CA GLY A 41 -0.30 1.10 -15.44
C GLY A 41 -1.10 0.55 -14.26
N LEU A 42 -1.90 -0.49 -14.47
CA LEU A 42 -2.78 -1.07 -13.44
C LEU A 42 -2.01 -1.59 -12.23
N GLU A 43 -0.85 -2.21 -12.45
CA GLU A 43 -0.01 -2.70 -11.37
C GLU A 43 0.42 -1.56 -10.42
N ALA A 44 0.90 -0.45 -10.98
CA ALA A 44 1.30 0.72 -10.22
C ALA A 44 0.12 1.35 -9.49
N ALA A 45 -1.06 1.41 -10.13
CA ALA A 45 -2.28 1.91 -9.51
C ALA A 45 -2.74 1.04 -8.33
N ILE A 46 -2.69 -0.30 -8.47
CA ILE A 46 -3.02 -1.24 -7.38
C ILE A 46 -2.02 -1.09 -6.22
N ASN A 47 -0.73 -0.98 -6.50
CA ASN A 47 0.27 -0.75 -5.47
C ASN A 47 0.08 0.57 -4.73
N ALA A 48 -0.25 1.65 -5.45
CA ALA A 48 -0.54 2.93 -4.84
C ALA A 48 -1.79 2.87 -3.94
N ALA A 49 -2.86 2.21 -4.41
CA ALA A 49 -4.12 2.09 -3.67
C ALA A 49 -4.06 1.10 -2.49
N SER A 50 -3.16 0.12 -2.54
CA SER A 50 -3.00 -0.91 -1.49
C SER A 50 -1.87 -0.67 -0.51
N GLY A 51 -1.22 0.49 -0.61
CA GLY A 51 0.01 0.77 0.07
C GLY A 51 1.17 0.01 -0.57
N PRO A 52 2.38 0.52 -0.46
CA PRO A 52 3.51 0.07 -1.27
C PRO A 52 4.14 -1.25 -0.85
N ILE A 53 3.90 -1.68 0.38
CA ILE A 53 4.69 -2.70 1.08
C ILE A 53 3.72 -3.64 1.79
N GLY A 54 4.18 -4.84 2.12
CA GLY A 54 3.41 -5.82 2.88
C GLY A 54 2.64 -6.77 2.00
N LEU A 55 2.25 -7.87 2.62
CA LEU A 55 1.61 -9.01 1.96
C LEU A 55 0.19 -8.63 1.53
N ARG A 56 -0.19 -8.88 0.29
CA ARG A 56 -1.54 -8.58 -0.21
C ARG A 56 -2.20 -9.83 -0.73
N ARG A 57 -3.50 -9.97 -0.43
CA ARG A 57 -4.36 -11.02 -0.99
C ARG A 57 -5.82 -10.56 -0.92
N PHE A 58 -6.36 -10.16 -2.06
CA PHE A 58 -7.74 -9.69 -2.16
C PHE A 58 -8.27 -9.79 -3.59
N VAL A 59 -9.58 -9.65 -3.75
CA VAL A 59 -10.27 -9.57 -5.04
C VAL A 59 -10.91 -8.20 -5.17
N VAL A 60 -10.70 -7.53 -6.30
CA VAL A 60 -11.41 -6.32 -6.71
C VAL A 60 -12.48 -6.71 -7.71
N ARG A 61 -13.70 -6.22 -7.54
CA ARG A 61 -14.81 -6.42 -8.49
C ARG A 61 -15.30 -5.11 -9.03
N GLY A 62 -15.88 -5.16 -10.22
CA GLY A 62 -16.49 -3.99 -10.82
C GLY A 62 -17.09 -4.28 -12.18
N GLU A 63 -17.52 -3.20 -12.82
CA GLU A 63 -18.23 -3.25 -14.08
C GLU A 63 -17.98 -2.00 -14.92
N VAL A 64 -18.38 -2.05 -16.19
CA VAL A 64 -18.29 -0.93 -17.11
C VAL A 64 -19.61 -0.15 -17.06
N ARG A 65 -19.53 1.12 -16.66
CA ARG A 65 -20.65 2.07 -16.71
C ARG A 65 -20.27 3.23 -17.63
N GLU A 66 -21.11 3.50 -18.64
CA GLU A 66 -20.93 4.64 -19.56
C GLU A 66 -19.53 4.67 -20.21
N GLY A 67 -19.00 3.48 -20.56
CA GLY A 67 -17.67 3.33 -21.17
C GLY A 67 -16.48 3.54 -20.24
N ARG A 68 -16.71 3.63 -18.92
CA ARG A 68 -15.69 3.69 -17.88
C ARG A 68 -15.80 2.50 -16.94
N VAL A 69 -14.66 1.96 -16.53
CA VAL A 69 -14.64 0.90 -15.52
C VAL A 69 -14.86 1.52 -14.14
N ARG A 70 -15.75 0.92 -13.35
CA ARG A 70 -16.06 1.29 -11.97
C ARG A 70 -15.85 0.12 -11.04
N VAL A 71 -15.15 0.35 -9.93
CA VAL A 71 -14.98 -0.65 -8.87
C VAL A 71 -16.23 -0.65 -7.99
N SER A 72 -16.79 -1.82 -7.74
CA SER A 72 -17.94 -2.01 -6.87
C SER A 72 -17.59 -2.62 -5.51
N ALA A 73 -16.53 -3.44 -5.44
CA ALA A 73 -16.14 -4.11 -4.20
C ALA A 73 -14.64 -4.44 -4.12
N VAL A 74 -14.14 -4.53 -2.89
CA VAL A 74 -12.87 -5.16 -2.54
C VAL A 74 -13.12 -6.20 -1.46
N GLU A 75 -12.76 -7.44 -1.74
CA GLU A 75 -13.03 -8.61 -0.91
C GLU A 75 -11.72 -9.23 -0.44
N GLY A 76 -11.56 -9.48 0.85
CA GLY A 76 -10.46 -10.27 1.38
C GLY A 76 -10.40 -10.21 2.90
N PRO A 77 -10.07 -11.31 3.59
CA PRO A 77 -9.79 -11.26 5.02
C PRO A 77 -8.40 -10.67 5.27
N GLN A 78 -8.20 -10.07 6.44
CA GLN A 78 -6.87 -9.79 6.96
C GLN A 78 -6.08 -11.11 7.07
N LEU A 79 -4.79 -11.07 6.75
CA LEU A 79 -3.94 -12.25 6.78
C LEU A 79 -3.46 -12.52 8.22
N PRO A 80 -3.29 -13.80 8.63
CA PRO A 80 -2.88 -14.14 10.00
C PRO A 80 -1.54 -13.54 10.43
N LYS A 81 -0.63 -13.32 9.47
CA LYS A 81 0.70 -12.75 9.71
C LYS A 81 0.75 -11.23 9.50
N GLY A 82 -0.35 -10.56 9.18
CA GLY A 82 -0.33 -9.17 8.73
C GLY A 82 -0.45 -9.05 7.21
N GLY A 83 -1.03 -7.92 6.77
CA GLY A 83 -1.41 -7.68 5.38
C GLY A 83 -2.83 -8.17 5.04
N GLY A 84 -3.17 -8.22 3.75
CA GLY A 84 -4.52 -8.58 3.28
C GLY A 84 -5.10 -7.54 2.32
N PRO A 85 -6.39 -7.17 2.42
CA PRO A 85 -6.95 -6.11 1.60
C PRO A 85 -6.37 -4.74 2.01
N PRO A 86 -6.41 -3.75 1.10
CA PRO A 86 -6.09 -2.37 1.44
C PRO A 86 -6.95 -1.85 2.59
N ALA A 87 -6.38 -0.98 3.43
CA ALA A 87 -7.16 -0.26 4.43
C ALA A 87 -8.27 0.57 3.72
N PRO A 88 -9.50 0.64 4.25
CA PRO A 88 -10.62 1.30 3.56
C PRO A 88 -10.33 2.76 3.15
N ALA A 89 -9.68 3.54 4.01
CA ALA A 89 -9.32 4.93 3.72
C ALA A 89 -8.28 5.05 2.60
N ALA A 90 -7.24 4.20 2.63
CA ALA A 90 -6.21 4.16 1.59
C ALA A 90 -6.81 3.74 0.24
N TRP A 91 -7.70 2.73 0.24
CA TRP A 91 -8.40 2.31 -0.96
C TRP A 91 -9.30 3.42 -1.52
N ALA A 92 -10.09 4.08 -0.67
CA ALA A 92 -10.97 5.16 -1.09
C ALA A 92 -10.20 6.33 -1.74
N ALA A 93 -9.00 6.64 -1.25
CA ALA A 93 -8.14 7.65 -1.86
C ALA A 93 -7.51 7.18 -3.19
N GLY A 94 -7.20 5.89 -3.33
CA GLY A 94 -6.49 5.33 -4.49
C GLY A 94 -7.36 4.76 -5.61
N VAL A 95 -8.63 4.44 -5.35
CA VAL A 95 -9.49 3.66 -6.28
C VAL A 95 -9.69 4.35 -7.64
N GLY A 96 -9.71 5.69 -7.68
CA GLY A 96 -9.83 6.44 -8.93
C GLY A 96 -8.66 6.19 -9.90
N GLY A 97 -7.45 5.97 -9.38
CA GLY A 97 -6.30 5.58 -10.19
C GLY A 97 -6.46 4.17 -10.78
N VAL A 98 -6.99 3.23 -9.99
CA VAL A 98 -7.29 1.86 -10.42
C VAL A 98 -8.36 1.85 -11.51
N GLU A 99 -9.45 2.59 -11.33
CA GLU A 99 -10.52 2.73 -12.34
C GLU A 99 -10.00 3.34 -13.65
N THR A 100 -9.11 4.33 -13.56
CA THR A 100 -8.47 4.97 -14.71
C THR A 100 -7.60 3.97 -15.47
N ALA A 101 -6.76 3.21 -14.77
CA ALA A 101 -5.91 2.19 -15.37
C ALA A 101 -6.73 1.06 -16.00
N LEU A 102 -7.78 0.57 -15.34
CA LEU A 102 -8.69 -0.44 -15.90
C LEU A 102 -9.45 0.09 -17.13
N THR A 103 -9.86 1.36 -17.13
CA THR A 103 -10.47 1.99 -18.30
C THR A 103 -9.50 2.08 -19.47
N LYS A 104 -8.23 2.40 -19.20
CA LYS A 104 -7.15 2.40 -20.21
C LYS A 104 -6.91 0.99 -20.75
N LEU A 105 -6.83 -0.02 -19.88
CA LEU A 105 -6.72 -1.43 -20.25
C LEU A 105 -7.85 -1.81 -21.21
N ARG A 106 -9.11 -1.55 -20.83
CA ARG A 106 -10.28 -1.87 -21.66
C ARG A 106 -10.21 -1.22 -23.05
N ARG A 107 -9.83 0.06 -23.13
CA ARG A 107 -9.71 0.79 -24.41
C ARG A 107 -8.57 0.29 -25.29
N SER A 108 -7.57 -0.36 -24.69
CA SER A 108 -6.38 -0.86 -25.38
C SER A 108 -6.49 -2.34 -25.76
N LEU A 109 -7.60 -2.99 -25.40
CA LEU A 109 -7.89 -4.35 -25.83
C LEU A 109 -7.98 -4.44 -27.37
N PRO A 110 -7.65 -5.60 -27.97
CA PRO A 110 -7.81 -5.80 -29.41
C PRO A 110 -9.26 -5.55 -29.86
N ARG A 111 -9.43 -5.12 -31.11
CA ARG A 111 -10.75 -4.86 -31.68
C ARG A 111 -11.64 -6.12 -31.57
N GLY A 112 -12.87 -5.95 -31.06
CA GLY A 112 -13.82 -7.05 -30.84
C GLY A 112 -13.64 -7.79 -29.52
N VAL A 113 -12.66 -7.40 -28.70
CA VAL A 113 -12.44 -7.94 -27.36
C VAL A 113 -12.94 -6.94 -26.33
N GLU A 114 -14.02 -7.27 -25.64
CA GLU A 114 -14.65 -6.41 -24.66
C GLU A 114 -15.06 -7.21 -23.42
N PHE A 115 -15.22 -6.51 -22.30
CA PHE A 115 -15.87 -7.02 -21.10
C PHE A 115 -16.80 -5.95 -20.54
N ALA A 116 -17.87 -6.40 -19.87
CA ALA A 116 -18.82 -5.60 -19.12
C ALA A 116 -18.57 -5.70 -17.61
N GLU A 117 -18.16 -6.88 -17.12
CA GLU A 117 -17.86 -7.12 -15.71
C GLU A 117 -16.43 -7.64 -15.53
N PHE A 118 -15.83 -7.40 -14.37
CA PHE A 118 -14.53 -7.96 -14.03
C PHE A 118 -14.39 -8.38 -12.57
N ALA A 119 -13.53 -9.37 -12.34
CA ALA A 119 -12.91 -9.65 -11.06
C ALA A 119 -11.39 -9.71 -11.23
N LEU A 120 -10.67 -9.03 -10.36
CA LEU A 120 -9.22 -8.95 -10.35
C LEU A 120 -8.70 -9.47 -9.01
N GLY A 121 -8.07 -10.63 -9.05
CA GLY A 121 -7.33 -11.18 -7.92
C GLY A 121 -5.96 -10.51 -7.82
N VAL A 122 -5.61 -10.07 -6.63
CA VAL A 122 -4.32 -9.43 -6.34
C VAL A 122 -3.61 -10.24 -5.27
N VAL A 123 -2.39 -10.68 -5.59
CA VAL A 123 -1.47 -11.28 -4.61
C VAL A 123 -0.15 -10.54 -4.63
N ARG A 124 0.36 -10.13 -3.48
CA ARG A 124 1.69 -9.50 -3.37
C ARG A 124 2.47 -10.19 -2.25
N HIS A 125 3.64 -10.69 -2.60
CA HIS A 125 4.63 -11.25 -1.69
C HIS A 125 5.45 -10.12 -1.02
N GLU A 126 6.32 -10.45 -0.07
CA GLU A 126 7.19 -9.47 0.64
C GLU A 126 8.02 -8.63 -0.34
N GLU A 127 8.74 -9.30 -1.22
CA GLU A 127 9.42 -8.70 -2.36
C GLU A 127 8.51 -8.85 -3.57
N GLY A 128 7.87 -7.79 -4.07
CA GLY A 128 7.03 -8.03 -5.24
C GLY A 128 6.32 -6.90 -5.92
N ARG A 129 6.33 -7.04 -7.24
CA ARG A 129 5.24 -6.63 -8.13
C ARG A 129 4.01 -7.49 -7.81
N PRO A 130 2.80 -6.92 -7.68
CA PRO A 130 1.61 -7.71 -7.43
C PRO A 130 1.31 -8.60 -8.63
N GLU A 131 0.98 -9.85 -8.35
CA GLU A 131 0.43 -10.79 -9.30
C GLU A 131 -1.06 -10.47 -9.51
N LEU A 132 -1.43 -10.27 -10.78
CA LEU A 132 -2.78 -9.91 -11.20
C LEU A 132 -3.45 -11.10 -11.89
N ASN A 133 -4.58 -11.53 -11.35
CA ASN A 133 -5.37 -12.64 -11.87
C ASN A 133 -6.74 -12.15 -12.34
N PHE A 134 -6.93 -12.07 -13.66
CA PHE A 134 -8.14 -11.49 -14.25
C PHE A 134 -9.21 -12.54 -14.53
N ARG A 135 -10.46 -12.18 -14.27
CA ARG A 135 -11.68 -12.81 -14.78
C ARG A 135 -12.60 -11.73 -15.34
N PHE A 136 -13.26 -12.04 -16.44
CA PHE A 136 -14.17 -11.12 -17.13
C PHE A 136 -15.50 -11.83 -17.40
N ASP A 137 -16.58 -11.04 -17.42
CA ASP A 137 -17.96 -11.47 -17.73
C ASP A 137 -18.37 -12.81 -17.07
N GLU A 138 -18.57 -13.87 -17.85
CA GLU A 138 -19.00 -15.20 -17.38
C GLU A 138 -18.10 -15.79 -16.29
N ASP A 139 -16.83 -15.40 -16.25
CA ASP A 139 -15.86 -15.94 -15.31
C ASP A 139 -15.78 -15.16 -13.99
N VAL A 140 -16.42 -14.00 -13.87
CA VAL A 140 -16.28 -13.09 -12.70
C VAL A 140 -16.62 -13.79 -11.39
N LYS A 141 -17.67 -14.61 -11.40
CA LYS A 141 -18.15 -15.36 -10.22
C LYS A 141 -17.24 -16.53 -9.84
N SER A 142 -16.38 -16.98 -10.76
CA SER A 142 -15.44 -18.08 -10.48
C SER A 142 -14.34 -17.65 -9.52
N LEU A 143 -13.88 -16.39 -9.58
CA LEU A 143 -12.76 -15.95 -8.77
C LEU A 143 -13.16 -15.74 -7.30
N LYS A 144 -12.57 -16.55 -6.42
CA LYS A 144 -12.70 -16.41 -4.97
C LYS A 144 -11.36 -16.10 -4.32
N VAL A 145 -11.38 -15.31 -3.24
CA VAL A 145 -10.17 -15.02 -2.45
C VAL A 145 -9.51 -16.30 -1.89
N SER A 146 -10.30 -17.34 -1.64
CA SER A 146 -9.81 -18.66 -1.19
C SER A 146 -9.02 -19.42 -2.24
N GLU A 147 -9.15 -19.06 -3.51
CA GLU A 147 -8.46 -19.70 -4.64
C GLU A 147 -7.17 -18.96 -5.02
N LEU A 148 -6.97 -17.75 -4.50
CA LEU A 148 -5.72 -17.02 -4.65
C LEU A 148 -4.61 -17.65 -3.79
N PRO A 149 -3.37 -17.75 -4.29
CA PRO A 149 -2.26 -18.25 -3.50
C PRO A 149 -2.04 -17.36 -2.27
N THR A 150 -1.65 -18.00 -1.16
CA THR A 150 -1.25 -17.26 0.04
C THR A 150 0.09 -16.59 -0.23
N PRO A 151 0.21 -15.26 -0.04
CA PRO A 151 1.48 -14.57 -0.22
C PRO A 151 2.52 -15.09 0.77
N THR A 152 3.77 -15.11 0.34
CA THR A 152 4.93 -15.62 1.08
C THR A 152 5.88 -14.49 1.43
N GLY A 153 6.75 -14.74 2.39
CA GLY A 153 7.70 -13.77 2.93
C GLY A 153 7.30 -13.26 4.31
N THR A 154 8.10 -12.33 4.83
CA THR A 154 7.89 -11.63 6.08
C THR A 154 6.86 -10.51 5.87
N PRO A 155 5.83 -10.42 6.72
CA PRO A 155 4.94 -9.26 6.72
C PRO A 155 5.73 -7.98 7.03
N ALA A 156 5.21 -6.84 6.60
CA ALA A 156 5.80 -5.57 7.00
C ALA A 156 5.71 -5.45 8.54
N PRO A 157 6.73 -4.91 9.22
CA PRO A 157 6.69 -4.76 10.68
C PRO A 157 5.48 -3.95 11.15
N THR A 158 5.07 -2.95 10.35
CA THR A 158 3.87 -2.12 10.58
C THR A 158 2.54 -2.87 10.43
N GLU A 159 2.58 -4.11 9.94
CA GLU A 159 1.44 -5.01 9.84
C GLU A 159 1.43 -6.07 10.95
N ASP A 160 2.42 -6.05 11.85
CA ASP A 160 2.48 -6.98 12.97
C ASP A 160 1.24 -6.83 13.87
N PRO A 161 0.55 -7.94 14.22
CA PRO A 161 -0.65 -7.87 15.04
C PRO A 161 -0.44 -7.25 16.43
N ALA A 162 0.75 -7.40 17.05
CA ALA A 162 1.04 -6.76 18.34
C ALA A 162 1.20 -5.24 18.16
N TYR A 163 1.91 -4.80 17.12
CA TYR A 163 1.98 -3.39 16.74
C TYR A 163 0.59 -2.78 16.51
N LEU A 164 -0.25 -3.42 15.70
CA LEU A 164 -1.59 -2.91 15.38
C LEU A 164 -2.49 -2.83 16.62
N ARG A 165 -2.42 -3.81 17.54
CA ARG A 165 -3.13 -3.75 18.83
C ARG A 165 -2.62 -2.61 19.70
N ALA A 166 -1.31 -2.41 19.76
CA ALA A 166 -0.72 -1.33 20.53
C ALA A 166 -1.10 0.04 19.97
N LEU A 167 -1.02 0.22 18.65
CA LEU A 167 -1.45 1.44 17.97
C LEU A 167 -2.93 1.74 18.27
N ALA A 168 -3.81 0.74 18.22
CA ALA A 168 -5.22 0.91 18.57
C ALA A 168 -5.41 1.35 20.03
N ALA A 169 -4.67 0.76 20.97
CA ALA A 169 -4.72 1.12 22.39
C ALA A 169 -4.23 2.55 22.67
N TRP A 170 -3.31 3.07 21.84
CA TRP A 170 -2.75 4.42 21.96
C TRP A 170 -3.39 5.46 21.03
N SER A 171 -4.38 5.05 20.22
CA SER A 171 -4.98 5.88 19.16
C SER A 171 -5.35 7.30 19.62
N GLY A 172 -6.00 7.45 20.77
CA GLY A 172 -6.37 8.78 21.29
C GLY A 172 -5.18 9.71 21.55
N ARG A 173 -4.07 9.18 22.08
CA ARG A 173 -2.85 9.97 22.30
C ARG A 173 -2.08 10.21 21.00
N VAL A 174 -2.04 9.22 20.11
CA VAL A 174 -1.44 9.37 18.77
C VAL A 174 -2.17 10.45 17.98
N ASP A 175 -3.50 10.48 18.02
CA ASP A 175 -4.30 11.49 17.33
C ASP A 175 -4.12 12.89 17.93
N GLU A 176 -3.95 13.01 19.25
CA GLU A 176 -3.60 14.28 19.89
C GLU A 176 -2.24 14.82 19.39
N VAL A 177 -1.21 13.96 19.38
CA VAL A 177 0.12 14.31 18.88
C VAL A 177 0.08 14.67 17.39
N ARG A 178 -0.63 13.85 16.59
CA ARG A 178 -0.83 14.07 15.15
C ARG A 178 -1.57 15.37 14.87
N GLY A 179 -2.55 15.74 15.70
CA GLY A 179 -3.26 17.02 15.61
C GLY A 179 -2.36 18.24 15.84
N ARG A 180 -1.18 18.05 16.43
CA ARG A 180 -0.14 19.07 16.61
C ARG A 180 1.09 18.86 15.73
N PHE A 181 0.95 18.09 14.65
CA PHE A 181 2.02 17.87 13.69
C PHE A 181 2.36 19.18 12.95
N THR A 182 3.63 19.56 12.95
CA THR A 182 4.12 20.80 12.33
C THR A 182 5.22 20.50 11.32
N ILE A 183 5.16 21.11 10.14
CA ILE A 183 6.21 21.04 9.12
C ILE A 183 7.00 22.35 9.15
N ALA A 184 8.33 22.25 9.14
CA ALA A 184 9.24 23.40 9.07
C ALA A 184 8.91 24.29 7.85
N ARG A 185 8.85 25.61 8.07
CA ARG A 185 8.59 26.61 7.01
C ARG A 185 9.79 27.49 6.68
N GLY A 186 10.82 27.45 7.50
CA GLY A 186 12.02 28.27 7.38
C GLY A 186 13.22 27.56 7.99
N GLU A 187 14.27 28.32 8.28
CA GLU A 187 15.46 27.81 8.97
C GLU A 187 15.09 27.26 10.35
N TRP A 188 15.69 26.13 10.69
CA TRP A 188 15.49 25.47 11.97
C TRP A 188 16.78 24.76 12.37
N SER A 189 16.95 24.50 13.67
CA SER A 189 18.07 23.72 14.17
C SER A 189 17.64 22.83 15.34
N LEU A 190 18.28 21.66 15.45
CA LEU A 190 18.14 20.78 16.60
C LEU A 190 19.51 20.64 17.26
N THR A 191 19.68 21.25 18.43
CA THR A 191 20.96 21.25 19.15
C THR A 191 20.72 20.87 20.61
N GLU A 192 21.45 19.87 21.11
CA GLU A 192 21.42 19.45 22.53
C GLU A 192 19.99 19.21 23.07
N GLY A 193 19.15 18.50 22.31
CA GLY A 193 17.77 18.20 22.71
C GLY A 193 16.83 19.41 22.68
N ARG A 194 17.19 20.48 21.96
CA ARG A 194 16.33 21.65 21.77
C ARG A 194 16.12 21.95 20.30
N LEU A 195 14.86 22.04 19.90
CA LEU A 195 14.47 22.53 18.59
C LEU A 195 14.36 24.06 18.65
N ASP A 196 14.99 24.73 17.70
CA ASP A 196 14.77 26.14 17.39
C ASP A 196 14.19 26.24 15.98
N ASP A 197 12.97 26.77 15.83
CA ASP A 197 12.28 26.96 14.54
C ASP A 197 12.27 28.42 14.08
N GLY A 198 13.11 29.28 14.69
CA GLY A 198 13.15 30.72 14.46
C GLY A 198 12.09 31.52 15.23
N GLU A 199 11.02 30.86 15.70
CA GLU A 199 9.96 31.49 16.50
C GLU A 199 10.00 31.04 17.96
N ARG A 200 10.37 29.78 18.20
CA ARG A 200 10.30 29.13 19.52
C ARG A 200 11.51 28.23 19.72
N ARG A 201 11.89 28.10 21.00
CA ARG A 201 12.86 27.11 21.45
C ARG A 201 12.20 26.11 22.38
N LEU A 202 12.12 24.85 21.95
CA LEU A 202 11.34 23.80 22.61
C LEU A 202 12.22 22.60 22.98
N GLN A 203 11.88 21.93 24.09
CA GLN A 203 12.47 20.64 24.44
C GLN A 203 12.06 19.59 23.41
N ALA A 204 13.04 18.86 22.91
CA ALA A 204 12.90 18.06 21.72
C ALA A 204 13.72 16.76 21.79
N THR A 205 13.24 15.74 21.09
CA THR A 205 13.95 14.46 20.94
C THR A 205 13.88 14.06 19.47
N ALA A 206 15.03 13.80 18.86
CA ALA A 206 15.05 13.23 17.51
C ALA A 206 14.42 11.83 17.56
N LEU A 207 13.38 11.61 16.78
CA LEU A 207 12.67 10.33 16.74
C LEU A 207 13.30 9.43 15.67
N GLY A 208 13.45 9.96 14.46
CA GLY A 208 13.97 9.23 13.33
C GLY A 208 13.97 10.04 12.05
N SER A 209 14.48 9.46 10.99
CA SER A 209 14.57 10.08 9.67
C SER A 209 13.87 9.24 8.60
N TRP A 210 13.23 9.88 7.62
CA TRP A 210 12.71 9.22 6.42
C TRP A 210 13.48 9.66 5.18
N HIS A 211 13.89 8.67 4.40
CA HIS A 211 14.76 8.81 3.23
C HIS A 211 13.91 8.61 1.97
N PRO A 212 13.47 9.69 1.28
CA PRO A 212 12.49 9.59 0.21
C PRO A 212 12.91 8.69 -0.94
N GLY A 213 14.18 8.76 -1.34
CA GLY A 213 14.73 7.96 -2.44
C GLY A 213 14.80 6.46 -2.15
N GLN A 214 14.84 6.07 -0.87
CA GLN A 214 14.92 4.66 -0.44
C GLN A 214 13.60 4.17 0.16
N ARG A 215 12.66 5.08 0.47
CA ARG A 215 11.43 4.80 1.21
C ARG A 215 11.71 4.10 2.53
N ARG A 216 12.75 4.55 3.21
CA ARG A 216 13.27 3.95 4.43
C ARG A 216 13.10 4.92 5.59
N PHE A 217 12.64 4.42 6.73
CA PHE A 217 12.60 5.12 7.99
C PHE A 217 13.67 4.53 8.92
N GLU A 218 14.46 5.38 9.58
CA GLU A 218 15.54 4.97 10.49
C GLU A 218 15.32 5.62 11.86
N TRP A 219 15.41 4.83 12.94
CA TRP A 219 15.23 5.36 14.29
C TRP A 219 16.48 6.07 14.81
N TRP A 220 16.27 7.15 15.56
CA TRP A 220 17.33 7.95 16.21
C TRP A 220 17.20 7.93 17.74
N LEU A 221 16.29 7.12 18.28
CA LEU A 221 16.09 6.97 19.71
C LEU A 221 17.15 6.05 20.30
N ASP A 222 17.75 6.45 21.42
CA ASP A 222 18.72 5.62 22.16
C ASP A 222 18.09 4.32 22.72
N ARG A 223 16.76 4.32 22.88
CA ARG A 223 15.97 3.17 23.31
C ARG A 223 14.70 3.07 22.47
N PRO A 224 14.24 1.87 22.10
CA PRO A 224 12.97 1.67 21.42
C PRO A 224 11.81 2.37 22.15
N ALA A 225 10.89 2.95 21.38
CA ALA A 225 9.67 3.56 21.94
C ALA A 225 8.64 2.53 22.40
N GLY A 226 8.85 1.25 22.08
CA GLY A 226 8.03 0.12 22.46
C GLY A 226 8.73 -1.20 22.12
N ASP A 227 8.09 -2.31 22.45
CA ASP A 227 8.61 -3.66 22.22
C ASP A 227 8.08 -4.27 20.90
N GLU A 228 7.17 -3.57 20.21
CA GLU A 228 6.57 -4.03 18.97
C GLU A 228 7.54 -3.92 17.79
N ALA A 229 7.39 -4.80 16.78
CA ALA A 229 8.36 -4.97 15.69
C ALA A 229 8.86 -3.65 15.06
N PRO A 230 7.99 -2.67 14.72
CA PRO A 230 8.47 -1.41 14.15
C PRO A 230 9.43 -0.61 15.04
N PHE A 231 9.33 -0.71 16.37
CA PHE A 231 10.19 0.08 17.27
C PHE A 231 11.53 -0.57 17.57
N VAL A 232 11.65 -1.88 17.36
CA VAL A 232 12.88 -2.64 17.67
C VAL A 232 13.71 -2.94 16.42
N GLU A 233 13.13 -2.81 15.24
CA GLU A 233 13.87 -2.86 13.98
C GLU A 233 14.62 -1.54 13.76
N PRO A 234 15.92 -1.58 13.40
CA PRO A 234 16.75 -0.37 13.28
C PRO A 234 16.25 0.56 12.15
N ASP A 235 15.65 -0.04 11.13
CA ASP A 235 15.12 0.66 9.98
C ASP A 235 13.95 -0.12 9.36
N LEU A 236 13.11 0.61 8.62
CA LEU A 236 11.84 0.11 8.09
C LEU A 236 11.65 0.61 6.67
N VAL A 237 11.20 -0.25 5.76
CA VAL A 237 10.66 0.22 4.48
C VAL A 237 9.23 0.69 4.73
N VAL A 238 8.95 1.97 4.52
CA VAL A 238 7.62 2.60 4.69
C VAL A 238 7.45 3.78 3.73
N ASP A 239 6.21 4.08 3.35
CA ASP A 239 5.92 5.39 2.74
C ASP A 239 5.94 6.51 3.79
N LEU A 240 5.83 7.75 3.30
CA LEU A 240 5.83 8.93 4.16
C LEU A 240 4.66 8.91 5.17
N ALA A 241 3.49 8.39 4.78
CA ALA A 241 2.35 8.30 5.69
C ALA A 241 2.64 7.34 6.85
N GLY A 242 3.23 6.18 6.55
CA GLY A 242 3.72 5.24 7.56
C GLY A 242 4.80 5.84 8.45
N ALA A 243 5.76 6.56 7.88
CA ALA A 243 6.80 7.27 8.65
C ALA A 243 6.20 8.31 9.62
N ILE A 244 5.20 9.09 9.17
CA ILE A 244 4.50 10.06 10.02
C ILE A 244 3.73 9.35 11.14
N GLU A 245 3.06 8.23 10.85
CA GLU A 245 2.37 7.45 11.89
C GLU A 245 3.35 6.92 12.93
N LEU A 246 4.46 6.32 12.50
CA LEU A 246 5.51 5.82 13.37
C LEU A 246 6.09 6.92 14.24
N ALA A 247 6.41 8.08 13.68
CA ALA A 247 6.89 9.23 14.42
C ALA A 247 5.86 9.73 15.45
N CYS A 248 4.59 9.87 15.07
CA CYS A 248 3.52 10.26 15.99
C CYS A 248 3.35 9.24 17.13
N PHE A 249 3.43 7.94 16.80
CA PHE A 249 3.27 6.89 17.80
C PHE A 249 4.48 6.82 18.75
N ALA A 250 5.70 6.90 18.23
CA ALA A 250 6.90 7.01 19.05
C ALA A 250 6.85 8.23 19.98
N ALA A 251 6.49 9.40 19.45
CA ALA A 251 6.33 10.61 20.25
C ALA A 251 5.30 10.43 21.37
N ALA A 252 4.13 9.83 21.06
CA ALA A 252 3.11 9.53 22.07
C ALA A 252 3.65 8.64 23.20
N ARG A 253 4.49 7.63 22.87
CA ARG A 253 5.08 6.69 23.83
C ARG A 253 6.14 7.31 24.75
N ILE A 254 6.86 8.33 24.28
CA ILE A 254 7.94 8.97 25.04
C ILE A 254 7.50 10.29 25.71
N ASP A 255 6.19 10.42 25.96
CA ASP A 255 5.52 11.59 26.54
C ASP A 255 5.68 12.88 25.73
N GLY A 256 5.86 12.75 24.41
CA GLY A 256 5.77 13.85 23.48
C GLY A 256 4.34 14.41 23.38
N THR A 257 4.24 15.68 23.05
CA THR A 257 2.98 16.43 22.90
C THR A 257 2.69 16.83 21.46
N ALA A 258 3.69 16.79 20.59
CA ALA A 258 3.63 17.14 19.18
C ALA A 258 4.80 16.50 18.41
N VAL A 259 4.70 16.46 17.08
CA VAL A 259 5.80 16.12 16.18
C VAL A 259 6.11 17.29 15.26
N PHE A 260 7.39 17.58 15.11
CA PHE A 260 7.93 18.50 14.12
C PHE A 260 8.64 17.72 13.01
N GLN A 261 8.42 18.12 11.76
CA GLN A 261 9.10 17.59 10.59
C GLN A 261 9.98 18.67 9.97
N GLY A 262 11.30 18.44 9.98
CA GLY A 262 12.29 19.25 9.28
C GLY A 262 12.83 18.54 8.04
N THR A 263 13.37 19.30 7.10
CA THR A 263 14.15 18.73 5.98
C THR A 263 15.63 19.08 6.20
N LEU A 264 16.50 18.08 6.17
CA LEU A 264 17.95 18.24 6.23
C LEU A 264 18.49 18.65 4.85
N ASP A 265 19.70 19.21 4.79
CA ASP A 265 20.36 19.62 3.54
C ASP A 265 20.50 18.48 2.52
N THR A 266 20.50 17.23 2.99
CA THR A 266 20.54 16.02 2.17
C THR A 266 19.19 15.65 1.53
N GLY A 267 18.12 16.39 1.82
CA GLY A 267 16.74 16.06 1.40
C GLY A 267 16.06 14.99 2.24
N VAL A 268 16.71 14.51 3.31
CA VAL A 268 16.14 13.59 4.30
C VAL A 268 15.17 14.35 5.20
N LEU A 269 14.02 13.74 5.49
CA LEU A 269 13.06 14.30 6.44
C LEU A 269 13.40 13.84 7.85
N LEU A 270 13.61 14.75 8.78
CA LEU A 270 13.82 14.46 10.20
C LEU A 270 12.51 14.66 10.97
N PHE A 271 12.13 13.67 11.78
CA PHE A 271 11.01 13.76 12.71
C PHE A 271 11.51 13.97 14.14
N VAL A 272 10.94 14.96 14.80
CA VAL A 272 11.33 15.40 16.13
C VAL A 272 10.11 15.42 17.04
N GLY A 273 10.17 14.73 18.18
CA GLY A 273 9.13 14.75 19.20
C GLY A 273 9.34 15.94 20.11
N LEU A 274 8.29 16.75 20.29
CA LEU A 274 8.32 17.92 21.17
C LEU A 274 7.74 17.55 22.53
N ARG A 275 8.31 18.08 23.60
CA ARG A 275 7.81 17.90 24.98
C ARG A 275 7.18 19.19 25.50
N ALA A 276 6.25 19.07 26.43
CA ALA A 276 5.82 20.22 27.23
C ALA A 276 7.04 20.74 28.00
N GLY A 277 7.35 22.02 27.80
CA GLY A 277 8.40 22.73 28.54
C GLY A 277 7.96 23.15 29.92
#